data_AF-A0A397VUQ4-F1
#
_entry.id   AF-A0A397VUQ4-F1
#
_cell.length_a   1.000
_cell.length_b   1.000
_cell.length_c   1.000
_cell.angle_alpha   90.00
_cell.angle_beta   90.00
_cell.angle_gamma   90.00
#
_symmetry.space_group_name_H-M   'P 1'
#
loop_
_entity.id
_entity.type
_entity.pdbx_description
1 polymer ?
#
loop_
_entity_poly.entity_id
_entity_poly.type
_entity_poly.pdbx_seq_one_letter_code
_entity_poly.pdbx_strand_id
1 'polypeptide(L)'
;MASKILMGDMPELMENILNNLKKDPNSLYSCSLVSRHWCKMSIPILWQNPFLFNQKPLYISEYFSSLDEDEIYILKEYGINLKISRKLFNYAKFLKDLNLSNLESKARVWTSLNLVEPISSKIHLDHLDALVNIVINLLLKLLFESGAVLHKLVLSFSELFEFKPEIFYSIGRNELFFSRLQNLSLSVIPEFNIENATAFLKVLAKNITTISSLELEIYSEYGPRSFHSLFHAIIQIIKSQDQLKWFNLVGEDHPTEFYGIISTLEYQKNSLQEVAIEGCAYSKEFEVLKDCKNLETLRIWNCSSKLLNLLDCKISTLDIVNCAIDVHTIPLILEKYGLLIQQLRFESKNSDDFDEALFFLEAFKSFCPNITYLYISSIEISIQLLELIGSLQKLQFLSLRCFFDDDIQEEELKVRVIQFAEILPLTLQYLDLGDTFLLCQPCLDIFLNYCNAPLKKLIIFRLDDEKDTRALIEFCIRNKSLNYVGVYRYSDLDENFRKEAEAHDANVVLVPSQRISVNC
;
A
#
# COMPACT_ATOMS: atom_id res chain seq x y z
N MET A 1 20.89 37.75 33.02
CA MET A 1 20.40 37.97 31.65
C MET A 1 21.40 37.37 30.67
N ALA A 2 21.14 36.15 30.16
CA ALA A 2 21.76 35.60 28.95
C ALA A 2 21.21 34.17 28.71
N SER A 3 20.05 34.06 28.06
CA SER A 3 19.68 32.88 27.23
C SER A 3 18.56 33.24 26.23
N LYS A 4 18.59 34.48 25.72
CA LYS A 4 17.68 34.97 24.66
C LYS A 4 18.42 35.07 23.32
N ILE A 5 19.38 34.19 23.09
CA ILE A 5 20.17 34.18 21.86
C ILE A 5 19.78 32.92 21.09
N LEU A 6 18.97 33.13 20.05
CA LEU A 6 18.81 32.27 18.86
C LEU A 6 18.22 30.86 19.09
N MET A 7 17.05 30.75 19.69
CA MET A 7 16.05 29.83 19.10
C MET A 7 15.28 30.66 18.09
N GLY A 8 15.78 30.72 16.86
CA GLY A 8 14.94 31.10 15.75
C GLY A 8 13.82 30.09 15.69
N ASP A 9 12.64 30.46 16.16
CA ASP A 9 11.41 29.73 15.94
C ASP A 9 11.21 29.64 14.42
N MET A 10 11.71 28.56 13.82
CA MET A 10 11.30 28.09 12.50
C MET A 10 10.44 26.85 12.70
N PRO A 11 9.21 26.96 13.28
CA PRO A 11 8.30 25.83 13.45
C PRO A 11 8.12 25.05 12.16
N GLU A 12 8.11 25.74 11.03
CA GLU A 12 7.98 25.16 9.69
C GLU A 12 9.11 24.17 9.37
N LEU A 13 10.35 24.49 9.73
CA LEU A 13 11.49 23.58 9.55
C LEU A 13 11.41 22.39 10.50
N MET A 14 11.02 22.62 11.75
CA MET A 14 10.89 21.54 12.74
C MET A 14 9.73 20.61 12.39
N GLU A 15 8.61 21.15 11.95
CA GLU A 15 7.46 20.39 11.46
C GLU A 15 7.87 19.54 10.25
N ASN A 16 8.61 20.10 9.29
CA ASN A 16 9.14 19.34 8.18
C ASN A 16 10.08 18.21 8.64
N ILE A 17 11.00 18.48 9.57
CA ILE A 17 11.90 17.45 10.12
C ILE A 17 11.09 16.32 10.79
N LEU A 18 10.16 16.65 11.68
CA LEU A 18 9.35 15.66 12.40
C LEU A 18 8.39 14.91 11.47
N ASN A 19 7.86 15.57 10.44
CA ASN A 19 7.00 14.93 9.44
C ASN A 19 7.74 13.85 8.64
N ASN A 20 9.06 14.00 8.42
CA ASN A 20 9.89 12.96 7.81
C ASN A 20 10.06 11.73 8.73
N LEU A 21 9.83 11.88 10.04
CA LEU A 21 9.91 10.79 11.02
C LEU A 21 8.56 10.10 11.28
N LYS A 22 7.48 10.43 10.55
CA LYS A 22 6.14 9.82 10.76
C LYS A 22 6.13 8.30 10.76
N LYS A 23 7.01 7.67 9.99
CA LYS A 23 7.15 6.21 9.89
C LYS A 23 8.10 5.61 10.94
N ASP A 24 8.73 6.44 11.77
CA ASP A 24 9.62 6.05 12.86
C ASP A 24 9.14 6.61 14.21
N PRO A 25 8.20 5.93 14.87
CA PRO A 25 7.63 6.38 16.14
C PRO A 25 8.67 6.45 17.27
N ASN A 26 9.74 5.66 17.22
CA ASN A 26 10.78 5.63 18.25
C ASN A 26 11.61 6.92 18.20
N SER A 27 11.97 7.35 16.99
CA SER A 27 12.62 8.63 16.78
C SER A 27 11.72 9.80 17.17
N LEU A 28 10.43 9.78 16.80
CA LEU A 28 9.46 10.80 17.23
C LEU A 28 9.29 10.85 18.75
N TYR A 29 9.24 9.70 19.41
CA TYR A 29 9.20 9.64 20.87
C TYR A 29 10.47 10.24 21.48
N SER A 30 11.65 9.91 20.95
CA SER A 30 12.92 10.49 21.40
C SER A 30 12.94 12.02 21.24
N CYS A 31 12.45 12.53 20.11
CA CYS A 31 12.25 13.96 19.87
C CYS A 31 11.34 14.60 20.93
N SER A 32 10.28 13.92 21.36
CA SER A 32 9.35 14.43 22.37
C SER A 32 10.00 14.66 23.75
N LEU A 33 11.14 14.04 24.02
CA LEU A 33 11.88 14.15 25.28
C LEU A 33 12.93 15.27 25.30
N VAL A 34 13.24 15.86 24.13
CA VAL A 34 14.32 16.86 23.99
C VAL A 34 14.01 18.14 24.75
N SER A 35 12.81 18.70 24.55
CA SER A 35 12.37 19.93 25.22
C SER A 35 10.85 20.07 25.18
N ARG A 36 10.29 21.01 25.95
CA ARG A 36 8.85 21.29 25.93
C ARG A 36 8.32 21.67 24.54
N HIS A 37 9.11 22.39 23.74
CA HIS A 37 8.71 22.79 22.39
C HIS A 37 8.65 21.58 21.46
N TRP A 38 9.71 20.77 21.43
CA TRP A 38 9.76 19.53 20.66
C TRP A 38 8.65 18.57 21.08
N CYS A 39 8.41 18.40 22.39
CA CYS A 39 7.30 17.63 22.92
C CYS A 39 5.94 18.05 22.33
N LYS A 40 5.66 19.37 22.33
CA LYS A 40 4.40 19.92 21.80
C LYS A 40 4.21 19.68 20.30
N MET A 41 5.28 19.52 19.52
CA MET A 41 5.21 19.27 18.08
C MET A 41 5.22 17.78 17.75
N SER A 42 6.03 16.98 18.45
CA SER A 42 6.16 15.54 18.21
C SER A 42 4.94 14.76 18.69
N ILE A 43 4.31 15.13 19.81
CA ILE A 43 3.16 14.40 20.36
C ILE A 43 1.95 14.40 19.39
N PRO A 44 1.52 15.53 18.82
CA PRO A 44 0.44 15.52 17.83
C PRO A 44 0.71 14.65 16.60
N ILE A 45 1.99 14.47 16.21
CA ILE A 45 2.39 13.63 15.08
C ILE A 45 2.39 12.16 15.49
N LEU A 46 2.95 11.85 16.65
CA LEU A 46 3.04 10.49 17.20
C LEU A 46 1.65 9.86 17.42
N TRP A 47 0.66 10.69 17.80
CA TRP A 47 -0.70 10.24 18.10
C TRP A 47 -1.68 10.31 16.92
N GLN A 48 -1.20 10.53 15.69
CA GLN A 48 -2.04 10.51 14.48
C GLN A 48 -2.59 9.11 14.17
N ASN A 49 -1.77 8.07 14.37
CA ASN A 49 -2.12 6.67 14.12
C ASN A 49 -1.52 5.74 15.20
N PRO A 50 -1.99 5.82 16.45
CA PRO A 50 -1.35 5.15 17.58
C PRO A 50 -1.54 3.63 17.56
N PHE A 51 -2.58 3.12 16.89
CA PHE A 51 -2.91 1.69 16.87
C PHE A 51 -2.13 0.86 15.85
N LEU A 52 -1.39 1.51 14.94
CA LEU A 52 -0.60 0.83 13.91
C LEU A 52 0.65 0.13 14.47
N PHE A 53 1.21 0.62 15.57
CA PHE A 53 2.55 0.21 16.01
C PHE A 53 2.54 -1.13 16.77
N ASN A 54 3.52 -2.00 16.49
CA ASN A 54 3.70 -3.30 17.17
C ASN A 54 4.24 -3.21 18.61
N GLN A 55 4.10 -2.07 19.27
CA GLN A 55 4.51 -1.87 20.66
C GLN A 55 3.44 -2.36 21.63
N LYS A 56 3.83 -2.63 22.89
CA LYS A 56 2.88 -2.97 23.96
C LYS A 56 1.89 -1.80 24.15
N PRO A 57 0.57 -2.05 24.11
CA PRO A 57 -0.43 -0.99 24.06
C PRO A 57 -0.71 -0.31 25.42
N LEU A 58 0.31 -0.18 26.28
CA LEU A 58 0.18 0.48 27.60
C LEU A 58 -0.31 1.94 27.48
N TYR A 59 -0.09 2.57 26.32
CA TYR A 59 -0.57 3.91 26.01
C TYR A 59 -2.11 4.01 25.94
N ILE A 60 -2.86 2.90 25.84
CA ILE A 60 -4.33 2.92 25.86
C ILE A 60 -4.85 3.53 27.17
N SER A 61 -4.14 3.30 28.28
CA SER A 61 -4.44 3.92 29.58
C SER A 61 -4.40 5.45 29.56
N GLU A 62 -3.72 6.05 28.58
CA GLU A 62 -3.70 7.50 28.41
C GLU A 62 -5.06 8.05 27.98
N TYR A 63 -5.82 7.31 27.15
CA TYR A 63 -7.19 7.68 26.77
C TYR A 63 -8.13 7.64 27.96
N PHE A 64 -8.00 6.63 28.83
CA PHE A 64 -8.89 6.43 29.97
C PHE A 64 -8.71 7.46 31.10
N SER A 65 -7.78 8.39 30.96
CA SER A 65 -7.60 9.47 31.92
C SER A 65 -8.75 10.47 31.99
N SER A 66 -9.61 10.50 30.97
CA SER A 66 -10.80 11.34 30.90
C SER A 66 -12.11 10.59 31.20
N LEU A 67 -12.05 9.32 31.61
CA LEU A 67 -13.24 8.58 32.05
C LEU A 67 -13.83 9.17 33.33
N ASP A 68 -15.14 9.09 33.48
CA ASP A 68 -15.83 9.45 34.72
C ASP A 68 -15.73 8.33 35.78
N GLU A 69 -16.20 8.63 37.00
CA GLU A 69 -16.12 7.68 38.13
C GLU A 69 -16.90 6.38 37.87
N ASP A 70 -18.01 6.46 37.13
CA ASP A 70 -18.88 5.32 36.81
C ASP A 70 -18.21 4.41 35.76
N GLU A 71 -17.61 4.98 34.72
CA GLU A 71 -16.86 4.26 33.69
C GLU A 71 -15.62 3.57 34.28
N ILE A 72 -14.93 4.24 35.21
CA ILE A 72 -13.81 3.65 35.96
C ILE A 72 -14.30 2.50 36.84
N TYR A 73 -15.46 2.66 37.49
CA TYR A 73 -16.06 1.62 38.32
C TYR A 73 -16.41 0.37 37.49
N ILE A 74 -17.01 0.55 36.31
CA ILE A 74 -17.30 -0.56 35.39
C ILE A 74 -16.03 -1.36 35.10
N LEU A 75 -14.93 -0.71 34.71
CA LEU A 75 -13.67 -1.42 34.41
C LEU A 75 -13.12 -2.18 35.63
N LYS A 76 -13.25 -1.62 36.84
CA LYS A 76 -12.81 -2.29 38.09
C LYS A 76 -13.66 -3.51 38.45
N GLU A 77 -14.98 -3.44 38.33
CA GLU A 77 -15.89 -4.57 38.56
C GLU A 77 -15.53 -5.77 37.67
N TYR A 78 -15.07 -5.47 36.47
CA TYR A 78 -14.61 -6.43 35.49
C TYR A 78 -13.14 -6.86 35.67
N GLY A 79 -12.51 -6.55 36.80
CA GLY A 79 -11.18 -7.04 37.15
C GLY A 79 -10.03 -6.28 36.49
N ILE A 80 -10.25 -5.08 35.96
CA ILE A 80 -9.21 -4.23 35.38
C ILE A 80 -8.73 -3.22 36.42
N ASN A 81 -7.45 -3.29 36.78
CA ASN A 81 -6.86 -2.35 37.74
C ASN A 81 -6.17 -1.16 37.03
N LEU A 82 -6.89 -0.04 36.89
CA LEU A 82 -6.38 1.16 36.27
C LEU A 82 -5.61 2.06 37.26
N LYS A 83 -4.32 2.31 36.98
CA LYS A 83 -3.57 3.43 37.57
C LYS A 83 -3.74 4.68 36.71
N ILE A 84 -4.81 5.43 36.95
CA ILE A 84 -5.08 6.68 36.22
C ILE A 84 -4.23 7.81 36.80
N SER A 85 -3.51 8.51 35.93
CA SER A 85 -2.76 9.74 36.25
C SER A 85 -3.28 10.91 35.42
N ARG A 86 -3.22 12.12 35.97
CA ARG A 86 -3.57 13.36 35.24
C ARG A 86 -2.63 13.57 34.06
N LYS A 87 -3.17 13.95 32.90
CA LYS A 87 -2.42 14.03 31.65
C LYS A 87 -2.07 15.45 31.22
N LEU A 88 -0.98 15.52 30.45
CA LEU A 88 -0.44 16.77 29.89
C LEU A 88 -1.15 17.19 28.60
N PHE A 89 -1.75 16.24 27.87
CA PHE A 89 -2.42 16.47 26.59
C PHE A 89 -3.74 15.71 26.50
N ASN A 90 -4.66 16.20 25.66
CA ASN A 90 -5.82 15.43 25.18
C ASN A 90 -5.38 14.64 23.94
N TYR A 91 -4.86 13.43 24.17
CA TYR A 91 -4.27 12.59 23.13
C TYR A 91 -5.29 12.15 22.06
N ALA A 92 -6.55 11.93 22.45
CA ALA A 92 -7.63 11.53 21.54
C ALA A 92 -7.85 12.56 20.42
N LYS A 93 -7.70 13.86 20.74
CA LYS A 93 -7.86 14.95 19.77
C LYS A 93 -6.88 14.90 18.60
N PHE A 94 -5.73 14.22 18.75
CA PHE A 94 -4.70 14.15 17.71
C PHE A 94 -4.93 13.02 16.70
N LEU A 95 -5.93 12.16 16.92
CA LEU A 95 -6.23 11.05 16.02
C LEU A 95 -6.53 11.55 14.59
N LYS A 96 -5.91 10.89 13.60
CA LYS A 96 -6.10 11.14 12.18
C LYS A 96 -6.48 9.87 11.42
N ASP A 97 -5.96 8.73 11.84
CA ASP A 97 -6.20 7.44 11.23
C ASP A 97 -6.79 6.47 12.25
N LEU A 98 -7.96 5.91 11.93
CA LEU A 98 -8.62 4.92 12.77
C LEU A 98 -8.82 3.65 11.96
N ASN A 99 -8.13 2.57 12.36
CA ASN A 99 -8.40 1.23 11.88
C ASN A 99 -9.00 0.43 13.03
N LEU A 100 -10.23 -0.06 12.85
CA LEU A 100 -10.98 -0.73 13.92
C LEU A 100 -10.40 -2.11 14.26
N SER A 101 -9.87 -2.85 13.29
CA SER A 101 -9.20 -4.14 13.53
C SER A 101 -7.91 -3.96 14.33
N ASN A 102 -7.12 -2.92 14.03
CA ASN A 102 -5.97 -2.55 14.83
C ASN A 102 -6.38 -2.12 16.24
N LEU A 103 -7.43 -1.30 16.38
CA LEU A 103 -7.96 -0.90 17.68
C LEU A 103 -8.37 -2.11 18.51
N GLU A 104 -9.12 -3.05 17.92
CA GLU A 104 -9.56 -4.29 18.56
C GLU A 104 -8.35 -5.13 19.01
N SER A 105 -7.38 -5.35 18.13
CA SER A 105 -6.15 -6.09 18.43
C SER A 105 -5.38 -5.46 19.61
N LYS A 106 -5.21 -4.13 19.60
CA LYS A 106 -4.52 -3.41 20.69
C LYS A 106 -5.33 -3.41 21.99
N ALA A 107 -6.65 -3.27 21.92
CA ALA A 107 -7.53 -3.35 23.06
C ALA A 107 -7.46 -4.73 23.71
N ARG A 108 -7.50 -5.81 22.92
CA ARG A 108 -7.36 -7.20 23.39
C ARG A 108 -6.07 -7.45 24.16
N VAL A 109 -4.94 -7.02 23.59
CA VAL A 109 -3.62 -7.12 24.26
C VAL A 109 -3.55 -6.25 25.52
N TRP A 110 -4.13 -5.05 25.49
CA TRP A 110 -4.14 -4.18 26.67
C TRP A 110 -5.00 -4.76 27.79
N THR A 111 -6.19 -5.28 27.46
CA THR A 111 -7.09 -5.90 28.44
C THR A 111 -6.40 -7.07 29.11
N SER A 112 -5.79 -7.98 28.35
CA SER A 112 -5.10 -9.15 28.92
C SER A 112 -3.93 -8.79 29.84
N LEU A 113 -3.23 -7.67 29.58
CA LEU A 113 -2.14 -7.18 30.43
C LEU A 113 -2.59 -6.51 31.73
N ASN A 114 -3.84 -6.05 31.81
CA ASN A 114 -4.36 -5.29 32.96
C ASN A 114 -5.39 -6.06 33.80
N LEU A 115 -5.66 -7.32 33.44
CA LEU A 115 -6.46 -8.23 34.24
C LEU A 115 -5.74 -8.61 35.54
N VAL A 116 -6.49 -8.63 36.64
CA VAL A 116 -5.98 -9.06 37.96
C VAL A 116 -5.67 -10.56 37.99
N GLU A 117 -6.42 -11.39 37.28
CA GLU A 117 -6.18 -12.83 37.17
C GLU A 117 -5.86 -13.24 35.72
N PRO A 118 -4.79 -14.03 35.49
CA PRO A 118 -4.42 -14.49 34.15
C PRO A 118 -5.41 -15.53 33.60
N ILE A 119 -5.67 -15.46 32.29
CA ILE A 119 -6.59 -16.33 31.56
C ILE A 119 -6.05 -17.77 31.53
N SER A 120 -6.82 -18.73 32.03
CA SER A 120 -6.40 -20.15 32.12
C SER A 120 -7.39 -21.17 31.53
N SER A 121 -8.58 -20.76 31.04
CA SER A 121 -9.64 -21.67 30.55
C SER A 121 -10.51 -21.06 29.45
N LYS A 122 -11.31 -21.88 28.76
CA LYS A 122 -12.21 -21.43 27.68
C LYS A 122 -13.31 -20.48 28.17
N ILE A 123 -13.84 -20.69 29.37
CA ILE A 123 -14.83 -19.78 29.99
C ILE A 123 -14.21 -18.39 30.24
N HIS A 124 -12.90 -18.30 30.46
CA HIS A 124 -12.20 -17.02 30.58
C HIS A 124 -12.01 -16.30 29.22
N LEU A 125 -12.10 -17.00 28.09
CA LEU A 125 -12.01 -16.38 26.75
C LEU A 125 -13.30 -15.63 26.41
N ASP A 126 -14.47 -16.23 26.60
CA ASP A 126 -15.75 -15.55 26.38
C ASP A 126 -15.89 -14.31 27.29
N HIS A 127 -15.41 -14.42 28.53
CA HIS A 127 -15.33 -13.28 29.45
C HIS A 127 -14.39 -12.20 28.91
N LEU A 128 -13.20 -12.57 28.42
CA LEU A 128 -12.26 -11.62 27.82
C LEU A 128 -12.89 -10.90 26.62
N ASP A 129 -13.62 -11.58 25.74
CA ASP A 129 -14.26 -10.96 24.58
C ASP A 129 -15.29 -9.90 24.99
N ALA A 130 -16.13 -10.21 25.98
CA ALA A 130 -17.05 -9.23 26.55
C ALA A 130 -16.33 -8.00 27.13
N LEU A 131 -15.20 -8.21 27.83
CA LEU A 131 -14.38 -7.12 28.35
C LEU A 131 -13.74 -6.28 27.26
N VAL A 132 -13.20 -6.94 26.24
CA VAL A 132 -12.59 -6.27 25.08
C VAL A 132 -13.64 -5.40 24.39
N ASN A 133 -14.87 -5.89 24.22
CA ASN A 133 -15.97 -5.10 23.70
C ASN A 133 -16.27 -3.85 24.54
N ILE A 134 -16.28 -3.96 25.86
CA ILE A 134 -16.48 -2.80 26.76
C ILE A 134 -15.36 -1.79 26.56
N VAL A 135 -14.10 -2.25 26.56
CA VAL A 135 -12.90 -1.41 26.39
C VAL A 135 -12.93 -0.70 25.04
N ILE A 136 -13.26 -1.40 23.95
CA ILE A 136 -13.34 -0.81 22.61
C ILE A 136 -14.44 0.24 22.54
N ASN A 137 -15.64 -0.03 23.08
CA ASN A 137 -16.73 0.95 23.09
C ASN A 137 -16.36 2.21 23.89
N LEU A 138 -15.73 2.07 25.06
CA LEU A 138 -15.25 3.22 25.82
C LEU A 138 -14.21 4.04 25.05
N LEU A 139 -13.26 3.36 24.38
CA LEU A 139 -12.27 4.04 23.54
C LEU A 139 -12.95 4.78 22.38
N LEU A 140 -13.87 4.15 21.68
CA LEU A 140 -14.59 4.77 20.56
C LEU A 140 -15.39 5.99 21.02
N LYS A 141 -16.10 5.91 22.15
CA LYS A 141 -16.79 7.06 22.74
C LYS A 141 -15.82 8.21 22.97
N LEU A 142 -14.71 7.96 23.67
CA LEU A 142 -13.69 8.98 23.94
C LEU A 142 -13.10 9.58 22.67
N LEU A 143 -12.81 8.75 21.66
CA LEU A 143 -12.28 9.21 20.38
C LEU A 143 -13.28 10.08 19.63
N PHE A 144 -14.55 9.66 19.57
CA PHE A 144 -15.61 10.39 18.87
C PHE A 144 -16.01 11.68 19.60
N GLU A 145 -15.86 11.76 20.91
CA GLU A 145 -16.13 12.97 21.69
C GLU A 145 -14.91 13.91 21.83
N SER A 146 -13.73 13.49 21.37
CA SER A 146 -12.46 14.21 21.57
C SER A 146 -12.31 15.54 20.83
N GLY A 147 -13.15 15.79 19.82
CA GLY A 147 -12.97 16.88 18.85
C GLY A 147 -11.83 16.64 17.86
N ALA A 148 -11.39 15.39 17.68
CA ALA A 148 -10.50 15.00 16.59
C ALA A 148 -11.16 15.19 15.22
N VAL A 149 -10.33 15.24 14.18
CA VAL A 149 -10.76 15.34 12.78
C VAL A 149 -10.02 14.27 11.99
N LEU A 150 -10.75 13.24 11.59
CA LEU A 150 -10.27 12.03 10.96
C LEU A 150 -10.00 12.23 9.46
N HIS A 151 -8.95 11.59 8.95
CA HIS A 151 -8.54 11.61 7.54
C HIS A 151 -8.65 10.22 6.92
N LYS A 152 -8.39 9.15 7.70
CA LYS A 152 -8.53 7.76 7.26
C LYS A 152 -9.36 6.94 8.24
N LEU A 153 -10.30 6.18 7.71
CA LEU A 153 -11.11 5.22 8.45
C LEU A 153 -11.05 3.85 7.77
N VAL A 154 -10.72 2.82 8.54
CA VAL A 154 -10.80 1.42 8.10
C VAL A 154 -11.81 0.69 8.98
N LEU A 155 -12.90 0.25 8.35
CA LEU A 155 -13.99 -0.49 8.97
C LEU A 155 -13.79 -1.98 8.71
N SER A 156 -13.11 -2.64 9.65
CA SER A 156 -12.91 -4.09 9.75
C SER A 156 -12.97 -4.44 11.23
N PHE A 157 -13.82 -5.39 11.62
CA PHE A 157 -14.02 -5.83 13.01
C PHE A 157 -14.42 -7.30 13.03
N SER A 158 -14.18 -7.98 14.15
CA SER A 158 -14.60 -9.39 14.33
C SER A 158 -16.11 -9.54 14.55
N GLU A 159 -16.63 -10.76 14.37
CA GLU A 159 -18.04 -11.12 14.68
C GLU A 159 -18.45 -10.73 16.09
N LEU A 160 -17.49 -10.79 17.01
CA LEU A 160 -17.73 -10.67 18.42
C LEU A 160 -17.95 -9.22 18.84
N PHE A 161 -17.58 -8.25 18.00
CA PHE A 161 -17.69 -6.84 18.34
C PHE A 161 -19.09 -6.27 18.09
N GLU A 162 -19.64 -5.63 19.14
CA GLU A 162 -20.90 -4.91 19.07
C GLU A 162 -20.75 -3.43 19.45
N PHE A 163 -21.21 -2.52 18.58
CA PHE A 163 -21.31 -1.10 18.93
C PHE A 163 -22.46 -0.90 19.91
N LYS A 164 -22.16 -0.30 21.06
CA LYS A 164 -23.21 0.16 21.96
C LYS A 164 -23.96 1.36 21.35
N PRO A 165 -25.27 1.51 21.59
CA PRO A 165 -26.08 2.60 21.04
C PRO A 165 -25.51 4.01 21.25
N GLU A 166 -24.82 4.24 22.37
CA GLU A 166 -24.19 5.52 22.73
C GLU A 166 -23.12 5.95 21.73
N ILE A 167 -22.49 5.01 21.02
CA ILE A 167 -21.50 5.29 19.99
C ILE A 167 -22.14 6.03 18.82
N PHE A 168 -23.31 5.58 18.37
CA PHE A 168 -24.03 6.24 17.27
C PHE A 168 -24.51 7.64 17.67
N TYR A 169 -24.86 7.85 18.94
CA TYR A 169 -25.14 9.18 19.49
C TYR A 169 -23.91 10.08 19.47
N SER A 170 -22.75 9.56 19.90
CA SER A 170 -21.47 10.30 19.93
C SER A 170 -21.06 10.74 18.52
N ILE A 171 -21.15 9.84 17.55
CA ILE A 171 -20.89 10.13 16.14
C ILE A 171 -21.86 11.19 15.62
N GLY A 172 -23.15 11.06 15.92
CA GLY A 172 -24.17 11.99 15.45
C GLY A 172 -24.00 13.43 15.97
N ARG A 173 -23.34 13.62 17.12
CA ARG A 173 -23.06 14.96 17.67
C ARG A 173 -21.79 15.61 17.14
N ASN A 174 -20.79 14.82 16.74
CA ASN A 174 -19.51 15.35 16.30
C ASN A 174 -19.46 15.50 14.78
N GLU A 175 -20.10 16.56 14.28
CA GLU A 175 -20.11 16.91 12.84
C GLU A 175 -18.70 17.12 12.27
N LEU A 176 -17.74 17.52 13.10
CA LEU A 176 -16.37 17.79 12.66
C LEU A 176 -15.54 16.52 12.48
N PHE A 177 -15.88 15.42 13.15
CA PHE A 177 -15.03 14.23 13.20
C PHE A 177 -14.73 13.65 11.82
N PHE A 178 -15.74 13.59 10.95
CA PHE A 178 -15.60 13.09 9.58
C PHE A 178 -15.50 14.19 8.51
N SER A 179 -15.48 15.47 8.90
CA SER A 179 -15.49 16.62 7.98
C SER A 179 -14.30 16.71 7.02
N ARG A 180 -13.22 15.96 7.28
CA ARG A 180 -12.04 15.84 6.41
C ARG A 180 -11.68 14.40 6.10
N LEU A 181 -12.64 13.48 6.22
CA LEU A 181 -12.42 12.08 5.92
C LEU A 181 -12.19 11.94 4.40
N GLN A 182 -10.99 11.48 4.02
CA GLN A 182 -10.57 11.33 2.63
C GLN A 182 -10.49 9.87 2.22
N ASN A 183 -10.08 9.00 3.14
CA ASN A 183 -9.81 7.59 2.86
C ASN A 183 -10.77 6.73 3.67
N LEU A 184 -11.60 5.95 2.99
CA LEU A 184 -12.47 4.95 3.59
C LEU A 184 -12.12 3.58 3.03
N SER A 185 -11.86 2.63 3.92
CA SER A 185 -11.69 1.22 3.57
C SER A 185 -12.72 0.40 4.34
N LEU A 186 -13.44 -0.49 3.65
CA LEU A 186 -14.48 -1.32 4.22
C LEU A 186 -14.23 -2.77 3.82
N SER A 187 -14.12 -3.64 4.81
CA SER A 187 -14.02 -5.08 4.61
C SER A 187 -15.32 -5.76 5.02
N VAL A 188 -16.02 -6.36 4.07
CA VAL A 188 -17.34 -7.00 4.27
C VAL A 188 -17.14 -8.51 4.36
N ILE A 189 -16.55 -8.97 5.46
CA ILE A 189 -16.22 -10.38 5.71
C ILE A 189 -17.49 -11.17 6.08
N PRO A 190 -17.57 -12.49 5.85
CA PRO A 190 -18.68 -13.35 6.30
C PRO A 190 -19.00 -13.23 7.79
N GLU A 191 -17.94 -13.06 8.56
CA GLU A 191 -17.86 -12.91 10.01
C GLU A 191 -18.17 -11.48 10.49
N PHE A 192 -18.87 -10.70 9.67
CA PHE A 192 -19.09 -9.30 9.95
C PHE A 192 -20.45 -9.10 10.60
N ASN A 193 -20.50 -8.35 11.71
CA ASN A 193 -21.77 -7.84 12.21
C ASN A 193 -22.33 -6.78 11.24
N ILE A 194 -23.07 -7.24 10.24
CA ILE A 194 -23.62 -6.44 9.13
C ILE A 194 -24.53 -5.33 9.65
N GLU A 195 -25.28 -5.57 10.72
CA GLU A 195 -26.20 -4.60 11.30
C GLU A 195 -25.45 -3.38 11.83
N ASN A 196 -24.38 -3.63 12.57
CA ASN A 196 -23.48 -2.60 13.10
C ASN A 196 -22.80 -1.80 12.00
N ALA A 197 -22.27 -2.48 11.00
CA ALA A 197 -21.68 -1.83 9.84
C ALA A 197 -22.69 -0.95 9.10
N THR A 198 -23.88 -1.51 8.86
CA THR A 198 -24.96 -0.83 8.17
C THR A 198 -25.40 0.42 8.94
N ALA A 199 -25.56 0.32 10.25
CA ALA A 199 -25.89 1.45 11.11
C ALA A 199 -24.81 2.53 11.05
N PHE A 200 -23.55 2.13 11.16
CA PHE A 200 -22.41 3.04 11.10
C PHE A 200 -22.33 3.76 9.75
N LEU A 201 -22.42 3.02 8.64
CA LEU A 201 -22.37 3.57 7.28
C LEU A 201 -23.58 4.47 7.01
N LYS A 202 -24.77 4.16 7.53
CA LYS A 202 -25.94 5.05 7.41
C LYS A 202 -25.74 6.39 8.12
N VAL A 203 -25.06 6.40 9.27
CA VAL A 203 -24.71 7.64 9.97
C VAL A 203 -23.63 8.39 9.19
N LEU A 204 -22.60 7.67 8.73
CA LEU A 204 -21.52 8.25 7.93
C LEU A 204 -22.06 8.92 6.67
N ALA A 205 -22.84 8.19 5.86
CA ALA A 205 -23.40 8.63 4.57
C ALA A 205 -24.18 9.95 4.63
N LYS A 206 -24.72 10.34 5.79
CA LYS A 206 -25.43 11.61 5.96
C LYS A 206 -24.52 12.83 5.99
N ASN A 207 -23.26 12.64 6.38
CA ASN A 207 -22.40 13.73 6.83
C ASN A 207 -21.09 13.84 6.04
N ILE A 208 -20.89 13.02 4.99
CA ILE A 208 -19.63 12.98 4.24
C ILE A 208 -19.79 13.20 2.74
N THR A 209 -18.98 14.11 2.21
CA THR A 209 -18.84 14.39 0.77
C THR A 209 -17.38 14.50 0.33
N THR A 210 -16.44 14.25 1.25
CA THR A 210 -15.01 14.53 1.13
C THR A 210 -14.15 13.33 0.77
N ILE A 211 -14.72 12.13 0.63
CA ILE A 211 -13.94 10.92 0.33
C ILE A 211 -13.32 11.05 -1.06
N SER A 212 -12.01 10.89 -1.12
CA SER A 212 -11.23 10.84 -2.36
C SER A 212 -10.74 9.44 -2.71
N SER A 213 -10.65 8.56 -1.71
CA SER A 213 -10.16 7.19 -1.88
C SER A 213 -11.08 6.21 -1.15
N LEU A 214 -11.67 5.28 -1.91
CA LEU A 214 -12.56 4.25 -1.38
C LEU A 214 -12.01 2.86 -1.72
N GLU A 215 -11.88 2.02 -0.70
CA GLU A 215 -11.53 0.61 -0.84
C GLU A 215 -12.67 -0.25 -0.29
N LEU A 216 -13.07 -1.25 -1.07
CA LEU A 216 -14.14 -2.19 -0.73
C LEU A 216 -13.64 -3.60 -0.93
N GLU A 217 -13.80 -4.44 0.08
CA GLU A 217 -13.55 -5.88 0.00
C GLU A 217 -14.88 -6.64 0.17
N ILE A 218 -15.22 -7.49 -0.80
CA ILE A 218 -16.52 -8.16 -0.93
C ILE A 218 -16.31 -9.67 -1.09
N TYR A 219 -17.09 -10.47 -0.37
CA TYR A 219 -17.04 -11.93 -0.35
C TYR A 219 -18.28 -12.53 -1.03
N SER A 220 -18.10 -13.62 -1.79
CA SER A 220 -19.14 -14.17 -2.68
C SER A 220 -20.15 -15.13 -2.01
N GLU A 221 -19.86 -15.68 -0.84
CA GLU A 221 -20.52 -16.89 -0.34
C GLU A 221 -21.93 -16.72 0.31
N TYR A 222 -22.53 -15.51 0.37
CA TYR A 222 -23.72 -15.30 1.22
C TYR A 222 -24.94 -14.68 0.54
N GLY A 223 -26.12 -15.11 1.01
CA GLY A 223 -27.41 -14.79 0.41
C GLY A 223 -27.76 -13.29 0.39
N PRO A 224 -28.33 -12.77 -0.72
CA PRO A 224 -28.46 -11.34 -1.01
C PRO A 224 -29.36 -10.53 -0.06
N ARG A 225 -30.17 -11.18 0.78
CA ARG A 225 -31.16 -10.48 1.63
C ARG A 225 -30.54 -9.78 2.83
N SER A 226 -29.47 -10.32 3.41
CA SER A 226 -28.86 -9.75 4.63
C SER A 226 -28.00 -8.52 4.34
N PHE A 227 -27.44 -8.41 3.14
CA PHE A 227 -26.50 -7.34 2.77
C PHE A 227 -27.13 -6.17 2.01
N HIS A 228 -28.41 -6.25 1.61
CA HIS A 228 -29.06 -5.20 0.81
C HIS A 228 -28.97 -3.81 1.47
N SER A 229 -29.20 -3.73 2.78
CA SER A 229 -29.11 -2.45 3.50
C SER A 229 -27.69 -1.91 3.58
N LEU A 230 -26.69 -2.79 3.66
CA LEU A 230 -25.27 -2.43 3.66
C LEU A 230 -24.86 -1.87 2.29
N PHE A 231 -25.16 -2.61 1.22
CA PHE A 231 -24.87 -2.18 -0.14
C PHE A 231 -25.58 -0.86 -0.47
N HIS A 232 -26.83 -0.69 -0.03
CA HIS A 232 -27.53 0.58 -0.18
C HIS A 232 -26.79 1.72 0.53
N ALA A 233 -26.26 1.51 1.74
CA ALA A 233 -25.48 2.53 2.45
C ALA A 233 -24.18 2.88 1.71
N ILE A 234 -23.46 1.89 1.18
CA ILE A 234 -22.24 2.08 0.36
C ILE A 234 -22.57 2.88 -0.91
N ILE A 235 -23.65 2.52 -1.62
CA ILE A 235 -24.12 3.23 -2.81
C ILE A 235 -24.40 4.70 -2.50
N GLN A 236 -25.06 5.00 -1.36
CA GLN A 236 -25.32 6.38 -0.96
C GLN A 236 -24.02 7.15 -0.68
N ILE A 237 -23.04 6.51 -0.04
CA ILE A 237 -21.71 7.10 0.16
C ILE A 237 -21.09 7.44 -1.19
N ILE A 238 -21.02 6.50 -2.13
CA ILE A 238 -20.40 6.75 -3.45
C ILE A 238 -21.10 7.90 -4.17
N LYS A 239 -22.44 7.96 -4.14
CA LYS A 239 -23.22 9.02 -4.79
C LYS A 239 -22.99 10.41 -4.20
N SER A 240 -22.75 10.51 -2.89
CA SER A 240 -22.62 11.79 -2.21
C SER A 240 -21.24 12.43 -2.30
N GLN A 241 -20.26 11.76 -2.91
CA GLN A 241 -18.89 12.30 -3.01
C GLN A 241 -18.75 13.23 -4.21
N ASP A 242 -17.99 14.32 -4.03
CA ASP A 242 -17.67 15.26 -5.12
C ASP A 242 -16.26 15.05 -5.68
N GLN A 243 -15.44 14.22 -5.03
CA GLN A 243 -13.98 14.17 -5.22
C GLN A 243 -13.42 12.74 -5.24
N LEU A 244 -14.24 11.71 -5.49
CA LEU A 244 -13.74 10.34 -5.53
C LEU A 244 -12.78 10.17 -6.70
N LYS A 245 -11.49 10.01 -6.40
CA LYS A 245 -10.39 9.89 -7.37
C LYS A 245 -9.88 8.47 -7.49
N TRP A 246 -9.88 7.73 -6.39
CA TRP A 246 -9.35 6.39 -6.33
C TRP A 246 -10.40 5.41 -5.79
N PHE A 247 -10.60 4.32 -6.51
CA PHE A 247 -11.50 3.25 -6.11
C PHE A 247 -10.78 1.90 -6.21
N ASN A 248 -10.77 1.14 -5.12
CA ASN A 248 -10.28 -0.25 -5.10
C ASN A 248 -11.42 -1.20 -4.74
N LEU A 249 -11.56 -2.27 -5.51
CA LEU A 249 -12.47 -3.36 -5.24
C LEU A 249 -11.67 -4.66 -5.15
N VAL A 250 -11.72 -5.29 -3.98
CA VAL A 250 -11.19 -6.63 -3.74
C VAL A 250 -12.38 -7.58 -3.67
N GLY A 251 -12.40 -8.59 -4.55
CA GLY A 251 -13.40 -9.64 -4.57
C GLY A 251 -12.77 -10.95 -4.11
N GLU A 252 -13.17 -11.45 -2.96
CA GLU A 252 -12.77 -12.80 -2.53
C GLU A 252 -13.67 -13.84 -3.22
N ASP A 253 -13.06 -14.92 -3.70
CA ASP A 253 -13.71 -16.00 -4.46
C ASP A 253 -14.34 -15.60 -5.81
N HIS A 254 -13.83 -14.56 -6.48
CA HIS A 254 -14.27 -14.18 -7.83
C HIS A 254 -15.77 -13.87 -7.96
N PRO A 255 -16.30 -12.89 -7.19
CA PRO A 255 -17.71 -12.52 -7.25
C PRO A 255 -18.11 -12.01 -8.63
N THR A 256 -19.33 -12.35 -9.05
CA THR A 256 -19.93 -11.92 -10.33
C THR A 256 -21.05 -10.87 -10.15
N GLU A 257 -21.58 -10.72 -8.93
CA GLU A 257 -22.62 -9.76 -8.57
C GLU A 257 -22.07 -8.70 -7.61
N PHE A 258 -22.24 -7.42 -7.95
CA PHE A 258 -21.78 -6.30 -7.13
C PHE A 258 -22.94 -5.40 -6.65
N TYR A 259 -24.17 -5.85 -6.86
CA TYR A 259 -25.40 -5.26 -6.34
C TYR A 259 -25.55 -3.76 -6.63
N GLY A 260 -25.02 -3.29 -7.76
CA GLY A 260 -25.10 -1.89 -8.18
C GLY A 260 -24.04 -0.98 -7.57
N ILE A 261 -23.13 -1.49 -6.72
CA ILE A 261 -22.01 -0.71 -6.17
C ILE A 261 -21.13 -0.18 -7.30
N ILE A 262 -20.74 -1.07 -8.22
CA ILE A 262 -19.86 -0.71 -9.34
C ILE A 262 -20.59 0.19 -10.31
N SER A 263 -21.84 -0.15 -10.64
CA SER A 263 -22.68 0.69 -11.51
C SER A 263 -22.85 2.13 -10.98
N THR A 264 -22.75 2.33 -9.67
CA THR A 264 -22.87 3.66 -9.02
C THR A 264 -21.65 4.56 -9.28
N LEU A 265 -20.52 4.02 -9.73
CA LEU A 265 -19.37 4.84 -10.12
C LEU A 265 -19.66 5.80 -11.28
N GLU A 266 -20.78 5.65 -12.00
CA GLU A 266 -21.21 6.60 -13.03
C GLU A 266 -21.34 8.04 -12.47
N TYR A 267 -21.71 8.18 -11.20
CA TYR A 267 -21.83 9.48 -10.54
C TYR A 267 -20.46 10.15 -10.35
N GLN A 268 -19.37 9.37 -10.40
CA GLN A 268 -17.98 9.81 -10.22
C GLN A 268 -17.19 9.87 -11.53
N LYS A 269 -17.86 9.78 -12.70
CA LYS A 269 -17.21 9.72 -14.01
C LYS A 269 -16.32 10.92 -14.38
N ASN A 270 -16.49 12.06 -13.72
CA ASN A 270 -15.67 13.25 -13.94
C ASN A 270 -14.56 13.44 -12.88
N SER A 271 -14.53 12.64 -11.81
CA SER A 271 -13.57 12.76 -10.70
C SER A 271 -12.63 11.57 -10.63
N LEU A 272 -13.08 10.38 -11.02
CA LEU A 272 -12.34 9.13 -10.90
C LEU A 272 -11.11 9.13 -11.83
N GLN A 273 -9.94 8.86 -11.23
CA GLN A 273 -8.62 8.89 -11.85
C GLN A 273 -7.95 7.52 -11.89
N GLU A 274 -8.22 6.70 -10.86
CA GLU A 274 -7.62 5.39 -10.71
C GLU A 274 -8.64 4.38 -10.20
N VAL A 275 -8.66 3.21 -10.85
CA VAL A 275 -9.46 2.06 -10.44
C VAL A 275 -8.56 0.84 -10.31
N ALA A 276 -8.63 0.18 -9.16
CA ALA A 276 -8.03 -1.11 -8.91
C ALA A 276 -9.12 -2.16 -8.69
N ILE A 277 -8.97 -3.31 -9.35
CA ILE A 277 -9.87 -4.45 -9.26
C ILE A 277 -9.02 -5.67 -8.98
N GLU A 278 -9.25 -6.30 -7.84
CA GLU A 278 -8.53 -7.48 -7.40
C GLU A 278 -9.49 -8.65 -7.20
N GLY A 279 -9.11 -9.85 -7.65
CA GLY A 279 -9.84 -11.07 -7.33
C GLY A 279 -11.26 -11.15 -7.92
N CYS A 280 -11.66 -10.29 -8.85
CA CYS A 280 -13.04 -10.25 -9.36
C CYS A 280 -13.26 -11.06 -10.65
N ALA A 281 -14.48 -11.54 -10.84
CA ALA A 281 -14.96 -12.00 -12.14
C ALA A 281 -15.55 -10.84 -12.95
N TYR A 282 -15.60 -10.98 -14.28
CA TYR A 282 -16.25 -9.99 -15.13
C TYR A 282 -17.76 -9.89 -14.83
N SER A 283 -18.21 -8.65 -14.65
CA SER A 283 -19.60 -8.27 -14.56
C SER A 283 -19.88 -7.08 -15.49
N LYS A 284 -21.09 -7.02 -16.05
CA LYS A 284 -21.51 -5.91 -16.91
C LYS A 284 -21.50 -4.57 -16.17
N GLU A 285 -21.56 -4.58 -14.84
CA GLU A 285 -21.50 -3.36 -14.03
C GLU A 285 -20.22 -2.55 -14.29
N PHE A 286 -19.09 -3.21 -14.59
CA PHE A 286 -17.82 -2.53 -14.85
C PHE A 286 -17.79 -1.73 -16.15
N GLU A 287 -18.75 -1.93 -17.06
CA GLU A 287 -18.83 -1.16 -18.32
C GLU A 287 -18.99 0.34 -18.06
N VAL A 288 -19.50 0.73 -16.88
CA VAL A 288 -19.59 2.14 -16.44
C VAL A 288 -18.24 2.86 -16.43
N LEU A 289 -17.13 2.10 -16.28
CA LEU A 289 -15.78 2.67 -16.26
C LEU A 289 -15.39 3.30 -17.61
N LYS A 290 -15.98 2.82 -18.71
CA LYS A 290 -15.76 3.36 -20.06
C LYS A 290 -16.22 4.81 -20.20
N ASP A 291 -17.17 5.23 -19.37
CA ASP A 291 -17.68 6.60 -19.35
C ASP A 291 -16.85 7.55 -18.47
N CYS A 292 -15.85 7.03 -17.73
CA CYS A 292 -14.98 7.83 -16.87
C CYS A 292 -13.97 8.64 -17.69
N LYS A 293 -14.12 9.96 -17.70
CA LYS A 293 -13.37 10.86 -18.59
C LYS A 293 -11.93 11.12 -18.15
N ASN A 294 -11.68 11.03 -16.85
CA ASN A 294 -10.39 11.34 -16.23
C ASN A 294 -9.67 10.08 -15.72
N LEU A 295 -10.17 8.88 -16.07
CA LEU A 295 -9.56 7.63 -15.66
C LEU A 295 -8.24 7.45 -16.42
N GLU A 296 -7.13 7.56 -15.71
CA GLU A 296 -5.77 7.48 -16.25
C GLU A 296 -5.08 6.17 -15.86
N THR A 297 -5.47 5.58 -14.73
CA THR A 297 -4.86 4.36 -14.18
C THR A 297 -5.89 3.25 -14.00
N LEU A 298 -5.61 2.08 -14.56
CA LEU A 298 -6.39 0.87 -14.34
C LEU A 298 -5.47 -0.25 -13.85
N ARG A 299 -5.83 -0.85 -12.71
CA ARG A 299 -5.10 -1.99 -12.15
C ARG A 299 -6.04 -3.18 -12.03
N ILE A 300 -5.61 -4.30 -12.59
CA ILE A 300 -6.36 -5.55 -12.62
C ILE A 300 -5.46 -6.66 -12.07
N TRP A 301 -5.83 -7.20 -10.91
CA TRP A 301 -5.03 -8.18 -10.16
C TRP A 301 -5.85 -9.44 -9.90
N ASN A 302 -5.25 -10.63 -10.07
CA ASN A 302 -5.89 -11.91 -9.77
C ASN A 302 -7.29 -12.07 -10.41
N CYS A 303 -7.53 -11.48 -11.58
CA CYS A 303 -8.85 -11.41 -12.20
C CYS A 303 -9.01 -12.37 -13.39
N SER A 304 -10.27 -12.64 -13.75
CA SER A 304 -10.59 -13.32 -15.01
C SER A 304 -10.16 -12.49 -16.25
N SER A 305 -9.73 -13.17 -17.32
CA SER A 305 -9.31 -12.54 -18.60
C SER A 305 -10.37 -11.60 -19.19
N LYS A 306 -11.66 -11.88 -18.95
CA LYS A 306 -12.78 -11.06 -19.45
C LYS A 306 -12.79 -9.62 -18.92
N LEU A 307 -12.20 -9.36 -17.74
CA LEU A 307 -12.11 -7.99 -17.21
C LEU A 307 -11.14 -7.12 -18.02
N LEU A 308 -10.23 -7.72 -18.79
CA LEU A 308 -9.37 -6.98 -19.71
C LEU A 308 -10.19 -6.28 -20.81
N ASN A 309 -11.43 -6.72 -21.08
CA ASN A 309 -12.34 -6.04 -22.01
C ASN A 309 -12.74 -4.62 -21.55
N LEU A 310 -12.44 -4.25 -20.30
CA LEU A 310 -12.65 -2.91 -19.76
C LEU A 310 -11.62 -1.89 -20.24
N LEU A 311 -10.54 -2.33 -20.90
CA LEU A 311 -9.48 -1.48 -21.44
C LEU A 311 -9.94 -0.54 -22.57
N ASP A 312 -11.24 -0.46 -22.85
CA ASP A 312 -11.85 0.58 -23.68
C ASP A 312 -11.75 2.01 -23.10
N CYS A 313 -10.97 2.21 -22.05
CA CYS A 313 -10.77 3.48 -21.36
C CYS A 313 -9.48 4.18 -21.84
N LYS A 314 -9.45 5.52 -21.77
CA LYS A 314 -8.27 6.33 -22.15
C LYS A 314 -7.20 6.34 -21.04
N ILE A 315 -6.59 5.19 -20.78
CA ILE A 315 -5.61 5.03 -19.71
C ILE A 315 -4.17 5.27 -20.18
N SER A 316 -3.33 5.78 -19.29
CA SER A 316 -1.89 5.92 -19.47
C SER A 316 -1.08 4.94 -18.60
N THR A 317 -1.69 4.42 -17.52
CA THR A 317 -1.09 3.44 -16.61
C THR A 317 -1.94 2.19 -16.55
N LEU A 318 -1.30 1.04 -16.74
CA LEU A 318 -1.94 -0.27 -16.74
C LEU A 318 -1.14 -1.26 -15.88
N ASP A 319 -1.81 -1.85 -14.89
CA ASP A 319 -1.28 -3.00 -14.16
C ASP A 319 -2.12 -4.23 -14.46
N ILE A 320 -1.48 -5.32 -14.90
CA ILE A 320 -2.08 -6.65 -15.07
C ILE A 320 -1.22 -7.64 -14.29
N VAL A 321 -1.76 -8.17 -13.20
CA VAL A 321 -1.02 -9.08 -12.31
C VAL A 321 -1.81 -10.37 -12.12
N ASN A 322 -1.18 -11.51 -12.36
CA ASN A 322 -1.73 -12.83 -12.08
C ASN A 322 -3.12 -13.06 -12.70
N CYS A 323 -3.34 -12.50 -13.89
CA CYS A 323 -4.57 -12.66 -14.67
C CYS A 323 -4.37 -13.71 -15.76
N ALA A 324 -5.41 -14.49 -16.06
CA ALA A 324 -5.40 -15.32 -17.27
C ALA A 324 -5.49 -14.42 -18.51
N ILE A 325 -4.82 -14.78 -19.60
CA ILE A 325 -4.72 -13.95 -20.80
C ILE A 325 -5.51 -14.58 -21.94
N ASP A 326 -6.45 -13.82 -22.52
CA ASP A 326 -7.10 -14.22 -23.75
C ASP A 326 -6.32 -13.69 -24.96
N VAL A 327 -5.63 -14.59 -25.64
CA VAL A 327 -4.82 -14.38 -26.85
C VAL A 327 -5.58 -13.63 -27.95
N HIS A 328 -6.90 -13.77 -28.04
CA HIS A 328 -7.67 -13.11 -29.10
C HIS A 328 -8.06 -11.67 -28.78
N THR A 329 -8.21 -11.33 -27.50
CA THR A 329 -8.83 -10.07 -27.10
C THR A 329 -7.82 -8.96 -26.86
N ILE A 330 -6.65 -9.31 -26.33
CA ILE A 330 -5.63 -8.31 -25.97
C ILE A 330 -5.08 -7.52 -27.17
N PRO A 331 -4.69 -8.13 -28.30
CA PRO A 331 -4.14 -7.37 -29.43
C PRO A 331 -5.11 -6.30 -29.94
N LEU A 332 -6.41 -6.61 -30.00
CA LEU A 332 -7.44 -5.68 -30.44
C LEU A 332 -7.56 -4.46 -29.52
N ILE A 333 -7.41 -4.69 -28.22
CA ILE A 333 -7.44 -3.63 -27.22
C ILE A 333 -6.17 -2.78 -27.31
N LEU A 334 -5.00 -3.42 -27.36
CA LEU A 334 -3.72 -2.74 -27.42
C LEU A 334 -3.57 -1.95 -28.73
N GLU A 335 -4.09 -2.45 -29.86
CA GLU A 335 -4.13 -1.69 -31.11
C GLU A 335 -4.86 -0.34 -30.95
N LYS A 336 -5.92 -0.33 -30.14
CA LYS A 336 -6.76 0.86 -29.97
C LYS A 336 -6.19 1.87 -28.96
N TYR A 337 -5.52 1.41 -27.90
CA TYR A 337 -5.10 2.27 -26.78
C TYR A 337 -3.63 2.18 -26.41
N GLY A 338 -2.88 1.24 -26.97
CA GLY A 338 -1.47 1.02 -26.65
C GLY A 338 -0.60 2.25 -26.88
N LEU A 339 -0.98 3.13 -27.82
CA LEU A 339 -0.32 4.42 -28.03
C LEU A 339 -0.43 5.38 -26.84
N LEU A 340 -1.43 5.22 -25.97
CA LEU A 340 -1.63 6.06 -24.78
C LEU A 340 -0.86 5.54 -23.56
N ILE A 341 -0.54 4.25 -23.52
CA ILE A 341 0.12 3.60 -22.39
C ILE A 341 1.56 4.10 -22.25
N GLN A 342 1.88 4.61 -21.06
CA GLN A 342 3.20 5.11 -20.66
C GLN A 342 3.79 4.33 -19.50
N GLN A 343 2.94 3.77 -18.62
CA GLN A 343 3.36 2.93 -17.51
C GLN A 343 2.66 1.58 -17.61
N LEU A 344 3.46 0.52 -17.59
CA LEU A 344 2.97 -0.85 -17.68
C LEU A 344 3.60 -1.71 -16.59
N ARG A 345 2.75 -2.38 -15.82
CA ARG A 345 3.15 -3.46 -14.91
C ARG A 345 2.49 -4.75 -15.35
N PHE A 346 3.30 -5.77 -15.58
CA PHE A 346 2.83 -7.10 -15.96
C PHE A 346 3.46 -8.20 -15.11
N GLU A 347 2.64 -9.13 -14.65
CA GLU A 347 3.06 -10.32 -13.92
C GLU A 347 2.20 -11.51 -14.36
N SER A 348 2.87 -12.55 -14.88
CA SER A 348 2.19 -13.76 -15.36
C SER A 348 1.72 -14.64 -14.21
N LYS A 349 0.49 -15.19 -14.34
CA LYS A 349 -0.11 -16.08 -13.34
C LYS A 349 0.56 -17.46 -13.29
N ASN A 350 0.90 -18.00 -14.46
CA ASN A 350 1.48 -19.33 -14.62
C ASN A 350 2.83 -19.17 -15.30
N SER A 351 3.91 -19.57 -14.63
CA SER A 351 5.24 -19.67 -15.24
C SER A 351 5.29 -20.70 -16.37
N ASP A 352 4.36 -21.66 -16.35
CA ASP A 352 4.42 -22.85 -17.19
C ASP A 352 3.70 -22.66 -18.55
N ASP A 353 2.88 -21.62 -18.69
CA ASP A 353 2.12 -21.29 -19.91
C ASP A 353 2.88 -20.23 -20.73
N PHE A 354 4.07 -20.60 -21.19
CA PHE A 354 5.00 -19.71 -21.90
C PHE A 354 4.40 -19.08 -23.17
N ASP A 355 3.53 -19.80 -23.88
CA ASP A 355 2.95 -19.36 -25.15
C ASP A 355 2.04 -18.14 -24.98
N GLU A 356 1.26 -18.06 -23.89
CA GLU A 356 0.38 -16.92 -23.61
C GLU A 356 1.17 -15.66 -23.28
N ALA A 357 2.21 -15.80 -22.45
CA ALA A 357 3.10 -14.70 -22.10
C ALA A 357 3.86 -14.17 -23.32
N LEU A 358 4.33 -15.06 -24.20
CA LEU A 358 5.08 -14.69 -25.39
C LEU A 358 4.24 -13.87 -26.38
N PHE A 359 3.03 -14.35 -26.66
CA PHE A 359 2.08 -13.65 -27.53
C PHE A 359 1.75 -12.25 -26.99
N PHE A 360 1.62 -12.14 -25.67
CA PHE A 360 1.36 -10.87 -25.00
C PHE A 360 2.52 -9.87 -25.16
N LEU A 361 3.77 -10.33 -25.05
CA LEU A 361 4.95 -9.50 -25.29
C LEU A 361 5.02 -9.00 -26.75
N GLU A 362 4.69 -9.85 -27.73
CA GLU A 362 4.64 -9.45 -29.15
C GLU A 362 3.58 -8.37 -29.41
N ALA A 363 2.42 -8.48 -28.78
CA ALA A 363 1.37 -7.48 -28.87
C ALA A 363 1.84 -6.13 -28.29
N PHE A 364 2.49 -6.13 -27.12
CA PHE A 364 3.02 -4.88 -26.56
C PHE A 364 4.10 -4.23 -27.42
N LYS A 365 5.01 -5.03 -27.97
CA LYS A 365 6.07 -4.56 -28.86
C LYS A 365 5.47 -3.82 -30.06
N SER A 366 4.35 -4.32 -30.57
CA SER A 366 3.69 -3.77 -31.76
C SER A 366 2.86 -2.53 -31.46
N PHE A 367 2.20 -2.48 -30.30
CA PHE A 367 1.14 -1.50 -30.04
C PHE A 367 1.47 -0.45 -28.97
N CYS A 368 2.50 -0.66 -28.14
CA CYS A 368 2.82 0.21 -27.00
C CYS A 368 4.20 0.89 -27.10
N PRO A 369 4.49 1.67 -28.15
CA PRO A 369 5.82 2.27 -28.36
C PRO A 369 6.14 3.41 -27.38
N ASN A 370 5.17 3.89 -26.59
CA ASN A 370 5.30 5.07 -25.74
C ASN A 370 5.61 4.75 -24.26
N ILE A 371 5.89 3.49 -23.94
CA ILE A 371 6.21 3.06 -22.58
C ILE A 371 7.48 3.76 -22.08
N THR A 372 7.35 4.37 -20.90
CA THR A 372 8.42 5.02 -20.14
C THR A 372 8.76 4.26 -18.86
N TYR A 373 7.79 3.53 -18.30
CA TYR A 373 7.95 2.65 -17.15
C TYR A 373 7.45 1.24 -17.50
N LEU A 374 8.32 0.26 -17.33
CA LEU A 374 8.00 -1.15 -17.54
C LEU A 374 8.41 -1.98 -16.32
N TYR A 375 7.44 -2.68 -15.74
CA TYR A 375 7.68 -3.75 -14.78
C TYR A 375 7.20 -5.05 -15.40
N ILE A 376 8.07 -6.07 -15.46
CA ILE A 376 7.73 -7.42 -15.89
C ILE A 376 8.21 -8.42 -14.84
N SER A 377 7.34 -9.37 -14.47
CA SER A 377 7.65 -10.44 -13.53
C SER A 377 7.11 -11.78 -14.01
N SER A 378 7.76 -12.85 -13.58
CA SER A 378 7.31 -14.24 -13.80
C SER A 378 7.31 -14.64 -15.28
N ILE A 379 8.29 -14.19 -16.05
CA ILE A 379 8.48 -14.54 -17.47
C ILE A 379 9.94 -14.96 -17.70
N GLU A 380 10.18 -15.85 -18.67
CA GLU A 380 11.51 -16.17 -19.17
C GLU A 380 12.18 -14.98 -19.89
N ILE A 381 13.49 -14.81 -19.72
CA ILE A 381 14.31 -13.92 -20.55
C ILE A 381 14.53 -14.57 -21.93
N SER A 382 13.51 -14.47 -22.78
CA SER A 382 13.50 -14.92 -24.17
C SER A 382 13.96 -13.82 -25.14
N ILE A 383 14.30 -14.20 -26.37
CA ILE A 383 14.68 -13.26 -27.44
C ILE A 383 13.57 -12.22 -27.66
N GLN A 384 12.30 -12.63 -27.59
CA GLN A 384 11.14 -11.75 -27.77
C GLN A 384 11.05 -10.68 -26.68
N LEU A 385 11.36 -11.02 -25.42
CA LEU A 385 11.43 -10.04 -24.34
C LEU A 385 12.55 -9.02 -24.59
N LEU A 386 13.73 -9.49 -25.05
CA LEU A 386 14.84 -8.60 -25.39
C LEU A 386 14.46 -7.66 -26.54
N GLU A 387 13.85 -8.19 -27.59
CA GLU A 387 13.39 -7.39 -28.72
C GLU A 387 12.30 -6.38 -28.34
N LEU A 388 11.39 -6.74 -27.42
CA LEU A 388 10.42 -5.80 -26.84
C LEU A 388 11.17 -4.65 -26.17
N ILE A 389 12.06 -4.94 -25.22
CA ILE A 389 12.80 -3.92 -24.46
C ILE A 389 13.61 -3.03 -25.42
N GLY A 390 14.27 -3.62 -26.40
CA GLY A 390 15.02 -2.91 -27.44
C GLY A 390 14.16 -1.99 -28.31
N SER A 391 12.90 -2.33 -28.53
CA SER A 391 11.98 -1.50 -29.30
C SER A 391 11.48 -0.25 -28.55
N LEU A 392 11.54 -0.25 -27.22
CA LEU A 392 10.99 0.81 -26.37
C LEU A 392 11.96 1.99 -26.21
N GLN A 393 12.06 2.81 -27.26
CA GLN A 393 12.98 3.95 -27.33
C GLN A 393 12.70 5.09 -26.35
N LYS A 394 11.60 5.05 -25.60
CA LYS A 394 11.23 6.04 -24.57
C LYS A 394 11.37 5.50 -23.15
N LEU A 395 11.79 4.24 -22.99
CA LEU A 395 11.86 3.57 -21.70
C LEU A 395 12.90 4.26 -20.80
N GLN A 396 12.45 4.66 -19.61
CA GLN A 396 13.27 5.35 -18.60
C GLN A 396 13.42 4.51 -17.33
N PHE A 397 12.43 3.67 -17.02
CA PHE A 397 12.40 2.82 -15.84
C PHE A 397 12.07 1.39 -16.25
N LEU A 398 12.96 0.47 -15.90
CA LEU A 398 12.79 -0.96 -16.15
C LEU A 398 12.99 -1.74 -14.85
N SER A 399 11.99 -2.53 -14.47
CA SER A 399 12.07 -3.51 -13.39
C SER A 399 11.77 -4.88 -13.94
N LEU A 400 12.70 -5.82 -13.73
CA LEU A 400 12.56 -7.21 -14.17
C LEU A 400 12.66 -8.15 -12.98
N ARG A 401 11.71 -9.08 -12.91
CA ARG A 401 11.71 -10.24 -12.02
C ARG A 401 11.48 -11.49 -12.85
N CYS A 402 12.42 -11.72 -13.75
CA CYS A 402 12.36 -12.77 -14.75
C CYS A 402 13.25 -13.96 -14.35
N PHE A 403 13.09 -15.06 -15.08
CA PHE A 403 13.95 -16.24 -14.95
C PHE A 403 14.54 -16.62 -16.32
N PHE A 404 15.52 -17.49 -16.36
CA PHE A 404 15.98 -18.17 -17.57
C PHE A 404 15.46 -19.60 -17.52
N ASP A 405 15.35 -20.23 -18.69
CA ASP A 405 15.09 -21.68 -18.77
C ASP A 405 16.13 -22.46 -17.96
N ASP A 406 15.68 -23.36 -17.09
CA ASP A 406 16.55 -24.20 -16.26
C ASP A 406 17.44 -25.12 -17.10
N ASP A 407 17.02 -25.43 -18.33
CA ASP A 407 17.76 -26.29 -19.28
C ASP A 407 18.72 -25.49 -20.19
N ILE A 408 18.82 -24.16 -20.03
CA ILE A 408 19.70 -23.32 -20.87
C ILE A 408 21.18 -23.67 -20.64
N GLN A 409 21.92 -23.84 -21.73
CA GLN A 409 23.38 -24.04 -21.64
C GLN A 409 24.08 -22.76 -21.18
N GLU A 410 25.14 -22.90 -20.38
CA GLU A 410 25.90 -21.76 -19.83
C GLU A 410 26.40 -20.78 -20.92
N GLU A 411 26.85 -21.30 -22.06
CA GLU A 411 27.31 -20.46 -23.17
C GLU A 411 26.15 -19.71 -23.84
N GLU A 412 24.97 -20.33 -23.94
CA GLU A 412 23.76 -19.66 -24.46
C GLU A 412 23.27 -18.58 -23.48
N LEU A 413 23.30 -18.87 -22.18
CA LEU A 413 22.98 -17.91 -21.12
C LEU A 413 23.86 -16.66 -21.23
N LYS A 414 25.18 -16.83 -21.36
CA LYS A 414 26.13 -15.71 -21.54
C LYS A 414 25.78 -14.88 -22.77
N VAL A 415 25.47 -15.52 -23.90
CA VAL A 415 25.06 -14.82 -25.13
C VAL A 415 23.77 -14.02 -24.91
N ARG A 416 22.75 -14.61 -24.27
CA ARG A 416 21.50 -13.89 -23.97
C ARG A 416 21.71 -12.71 -23.03
N VAL A 417 22.58 -12.85 -22.03
CA VAL A 417 22.92 -11.76 -21.10
C VAL A 417 23.65 -10.63 -21.79
N ILE A 418 24.59 -10.93 -22.69
CA ILE A 418 25.27 -9.91 -23.51
C ILE A 418 24.26 -9.18 -24.38
N GLN A 419 23.40 -9.90 -25.09
CA GLN A 419 22.34 -9.32 -25.92
C GLN A 419 21.41 -8.42 -25.10
N PHE A 420 21.02 -8.87 -23.90
CA PHE A 420 20.22 -8.07 -22.99
C PHE A 420 20.92 -6.78 -22.59
N ALA A 421 22.19 -6.84 -22.20
CA ALA A 421 22.96 -5.66 -21.79
C ALA A 421 23.14 -4.64 -22.93
N GLU A 422 23.36 -5.11 -24.15
CA GLU A 422 23.58 -4.28 -25.34
C GLU A 422 22.30 -3.64 -25.87
N ILE A 423 21.15 -4.32 -25.73
CA ILE A 423 19.88 -3.86 -26.30
C ILE A 423 19.17 -2.81 -25.45
N LEU A 424 19.62 -2.59 -24.21
CA LEU A 424 18.99 -1.61 -23.31
C LEU A 424 18.97 -0.21 -23.93
N PRO A 425 17.81 0.48 -23.93
CA PRO A 425 17.69 1.78 -24.57
C PRO A 425 18.52 2.84 -23.84
N LEU A 426 19.14 3.74 -24.61
CA LEU A 426 19.96 4.83 -24.07
C LEU A 426 19.15 5.87 -23.27
N THR A 427 17.82 5.82 -23.31
CA THR A 427 16.94 6.63 -22.46
C THR A 427 16.78 6.09 -21.05
N LEU A 428 17.25 4.87 -20.77
CA LEU A 428 17.06 4.18 -19.51
C LEU A 428 17.85 4.84 -18.38
N GLN A 429 17.16 5.20 -17.29
CA GLN A 429 17.73 5.89 -16.13
C GLN A 429 17.64 5.06 -14.85
N TYR A 430 16.71 4.12 -14.79
CA TYR A 430 16.52 3.22 -13.65
C TYR A 430 16.41 1.79 -14.16
N LEU A 431 17.22 0.91 -13.57
CA LEU A 431 17.17 -0.51 -13.83
C LEU A 431 17.13 -1.27 -12.52
N ASP A 432 16.15 -2.16 -12.38
CA ASP A 432 16.00 -3.05 -11.24
C ASP A 432 16.02 -4.50 -11.69
N LEU A 433 17.07 -5.19 -11.29
CA LEU A 433 17.33 -6.61 -11.51
C LEU A 433 17.28 -7.37 -10.18
N GLY A 434 16.81 -6.72 -9.11
CA GLY A 434 16.99 -7.14 -7.73
C GLY A 434 16.33 -8.47 -7.37
N ASP A 435 15.37 -8.94 -8.17
CA ASP A 435 14.64 -10.19 -7.92
C ASP A 435 14.68 -11.13 -9.15
N THR A 436 15.53 -10.82 -10.14
CA THR A 436 15.75 -11.72 -11.28
C THR A 436 16.64 -12.87 -10.78
N PHE A 437 15.99 -13.94 -10.33
CA PHE A 437 16.54 -15.09 -9.60
C PHE A 437 17.82 -15.69 -10.22
N LEU A 438 18.05 -15.47 -11.53
CA LEU A 438 19.12 -16.09 -12.30
C LEU A 438 20.22 -15.15 -12.82
N LEU A 439 20.15 -13.82 -12.59
CA LEU A 439 21.35 -12.96 -12.74
C LEU A 439 22.30 -13.06 -11.53
N CYS A 440 21.95 -13.89 -10.55
CA CYS A 440 22.61 -14.01 -9.25
C CYS A 440 23.74 -15.06 -9.19
N GLN A 441 24.18 -15.63 -10.32
CA GLN A 441 25.59 -15.95 -10.65
C GLN A 441 25.71 -16.94 -11.83
N PRO A 442 26.75 -16.84 -12.69
CA PRO A 442 27.84 -15.86 -12.69
C PRO A 442 27.76 -14.98 -13.96
N CYS A 443 26.69 -14.21 -14.12
CA CYS A 443 26.47 -13.38 -15.30
C CYS A 443 26.29 -11.88 -15.00
N LEU A 444 26.31 -11.47 -13.73
CA LEU A 444 26.21 -10.05 -13.37
C LEU A 444 27.42 -9.27 -13.89
N ASP A 445 28.63 -9.78 -13.70
CA ASP A 445 29.84 -9.17 -14.28
C ASP A 445 29.75 -9.02 -15.81
N ILE A 446 29.25 -10.04 -16.51
CA ILE A 446 29.06 -10.02 -17.97
C ILE A 446 28.06 -8.93 -18.33
N PHE A 447 26.91 -8.90 -17.67
CA PHE A 447 25.90 -7.88 -17.89
C PHE A 447 26.48 -6.47 -17.71
N LEU A 448 27.17 -6.21 -16.59
CA LEU A 448 27.76 -4.91 -16.28
C LEU A 448 28.83 -4.51 -17.29
N ASN A 449 29.63 -5.47 -17.77
CA ASN A 449 30.69 -5.21 -18.75
C ASN A 449 30.15 -4.75 -20.11
N TYR A 450 29.00 -5.25 -20.54
CA TYR A 450 28.40 -4.93 -21.85
C TYR A 450 27.29 -3.85 -21.77
N CYS A 451 26.80 -3.53 -20.58
CA CYS A 451 25.75 -2.52 -20.41
C CYS A 451 26.28 -1.10 -20.67
N ASN A 452 25.67 -0.41 -21.64
CA ASN A 452 26.00 0.96 -22.02
C ASN A 452 24.90 1.97 -21.67
N ALA A 453 23.81 1.54 -21.03
CA ALA A 453 22.71 2.41 -20.65
C ALA A 453 23.16 3.45 -19.60
N PRO A 454 22.80 4.74 -19.74
CA PRO A 454 23.21 5.81 -18.82
C PRO A 454 22.34 5.84 -17.56
N LEU A 455 22.46 4.78 -16.75
CA LEU A 455 21.71 4.59 -15.52
C LEU A 455 22.05 5.68 -14.49
N LYS A 456 21.02 6.16 -13.78
CA LYS A 456 21.13 6.96 -12.56
C LYS A 456 20.98 6.13 -11.29
N LYS A 457 20.23 5.04 -11.39
CA LYS A 457 19.92 4.12 -10.29
C LYS A 457 19.95 2.69 -10.83
N LEU A 458 20.63 1.82 -10.12
CA LEU A 458 20.69 0.39 -10.40
C LEU A 458 20.33 -0.39 -9.14
N ILE A 459 19.41 -1.36 -9.23
CA ILE A 459 19.15 -2.32 -8.16
C ILE A 459 19.63 -3.71 -8.59
N ILE A 460 20.40 -4.34 -7.72
CA ILE A 460 20.93 -5.71 -7.87
C ILE A 460 20.55 -6.55 -6.66
N PHE A 461 20.47 -7.88 -6.83
CA PHE A 461 20.07 -8.78 -5.75
C PHE A 461 21.16 -8.89 -4.69
N ARG A 462 22.35 -9.32 -5.10
CA ARG A 462 23.50 -9.60 -4.22
C ARG A 462 24.81 -9.37 -4.97
N LEU A 463 25.91 -9.31 -4.23
CA LEU A 463 27.28 -9.30 -4.75
C LEU A 463 28.01 -10.47 -4.09
N ASP A 464 28.33 -11.50 -4.88
CA ASP A 464 28.77 -12.78 -4.34
C ASP A 464 30.27 -13.00 -4.40
N ASP A 465 30.96 -12.36 -5.35
CA ASP A 465 32.37 -12.58 -5.58
C ASP A 465 33.13 -11.30 -5.97
N GLU A 466 34.46 -11.43 -6.00
CA GLU A 466 35.38 -10.35 -6.36
C GLU A 466 35.23 -9.91 -7.82
N LYS A 467 34.75 -10.81 -8.70
CA LYS A 467 34.59 -10.57 -10.13
C LYS A 467 33.41 -9.62 -10.38
N ASP A 468 32.25 -9.90 -9.79
CA ASP A 468 31.06 -9.04 -9.82
C ASP A 468 31.34 -7.69 -9.17
N THR A 469 32.06 -7.71 -8.05
CA THR A 469 32.53 -6.52 -7.34
C THR A 469 33.38 -5.62 -8.25
N ARG A 470 34.37 -6.19 -8.93
CA ARG A 470 35.25 -5.44 -9.84
C ARG A 470 34.49 -4.91 -11.05
N ALA A 471 33.64 -5.73 -11.65
CA ALA A 471 32.81 -5.31 -12.78
C ALA A 471 31.86 -4.17 -12.40
N LEU A 472 31.30 -4.18 -11.19
CA LEU A 472 30.48 -3.08 -10.70
C LEU A 472 31.29 -1.80 -10.51
N ILE A 473 32.51 -1.86 -9.96
CA ILE A 473 33.39 -0.70 -9.83
C ILE A 473 33.73 -0.13 -11.22
N GLU A 474 34.13 -0.99 -12.17
CA GLU A 474 34.41 -0.58 -13.56
C GLU A 474 33.18 0.03 -14.24
N PHE A 475 32.00 -0.54 -14.00
CA PHE A 475 30.74 -0.01 -14.50
C PHE A 475 30.44 1.37 -13.90
N CYS A 476 30.61 1.58 -12.60
CA CYS A 476 30.45 2.89 -11.96
C CYS A 476 31.37 3.94 -12.58
N ILE A 477 32.65 3.60 -12.76
CA ILE A 477 33.65 4.49 -13.37
C ILE A 477 33.27 4.87 -14.81
N ARG A 478 32.79 3.89 -15.60
CA ARG A 478 32.34 4.11 -16.99
C ARG A 478 31.02 4.88 -17.05
N ASN A 479 30.09 4.59 -16.15
CA ASN A 479 28.73 5.10 -16.11
C ASN A 479 28.60 6.34 -15.22
N LYS A 480 29.09 7.47 -15.72
CA LYS A 480 29.17 8.74 -14.99
C LYS A 480 27.82 9.33 -14.54
N SER A 481 26.70 8.80 -15.02
CA SER A 481 25.36 9.24 -14.59
C SER A 481 24.85 8.51 -13.36
N LEU A 482 25.50 7.42 -12.94
CA LEU A 482 25.06 6.57 -11.85
C LEU A 482 25.23 7.31 -10.51
N ASN A 483 24.17 7.38 -9.72
CA ASN A 483 24.17 8.03 -8.42
C ASN A 483 23.95 7.03 -7.27
N TYR A 484 23.18 5.97 -7.52
CA TYR A 484 22.80 5.01 -6.49
C TYR A 484 22.87 3.57 -7.00
N VAL A 485 23.45 2.71 -6.18
CA VAL A 485 23.37 1.26 -6.33
C VAL A 485 22.64 0.69 -5.12
N GLY A 486 21.49 0.06 -5.37
CA GLY A 486 20.68 -0.61 -4.37
C GLY A 486 21.02 -2.09 -4.36
N VAL A 487 21.35 -2.63 -3.18
CA VAL A 487 21.57 -4.08 -3.03
C VAL A 487 20.42 -4.66 -2.21
N TYR A 488 19.77 -5.70 -2.73
CA TYR A 488 18.63 -6.34 -2.06
C TYR A 488 19.07 -7.07 -0.79
N ARG A 489 20.10 -7.90 -0.89
CA ARG A 489 20.79 -8.55 0.23
C ARG A 489 21.93 -7.69 0.77
N TYR A 490 21.62 -6.44 1.14
CA TYR A 490 22.62 -5.49 1.63
C TYR A 490 23.33 -5.97 2.91
N SER A 491 22.66 -6.77 3.75
CA SER A 491 23.25 -7.35 4.97
C SER A 491 24.45 -8.26 4.71
N ASP A 492 24.56 -8.78 3.49
CA ASP A 492 25.53 -9.81 3.13
C ASP A 492 26.80 -9.20 2.50
N LEU A 493 26.86 -7.87 2.41
CA LEU A 493 28.00 -7.13 1.85
C LEU A 493 29.19 -7.07 2.81
N ASP A 494 30.40 -7.32 2.28
CA ASP A 494 31.65 -7.10 3.02
C ASP A 494 31.89 -5.58 3.29
N GLU A 495 32.22 -5.24 4.53
CA GLU A 495 32.58 -3.88 4.94
C GLU A 495 33.79 -3.32 4.17
N ASN A 496 34.72 -4.18 3.73
CA ASN A 496 35.89 -3.75 2.97
C ASN A 496 35.50 -3.26 1.57
N PHE A 497 34.59 -3.97 0.90
CA PHE A 497 34.05 -3.56 -0.39
C PHE A 497 33.31 -2.22 -0.29
N ARG A 498 32.50 -2.03 0.76
CA ARG A 498 31.79 -0.77 0.97
C ARG A 498 32.75 0.41 1.01
N LYS A 499 33.87 0.27 1.71
CA LYS A 499 34.91 1.31 1.78
C LYS A 499 35.63 1.50 0.45
N GLU A 500 35.85 0.44 -0.32
CA GLU A 500 36.54 0.50 -1.61
C GLU A 500 35.68 1.14 -2.70
N ALA A 501 34.40 0.75 -2.82
CA ALA A 501 33.44 1.37 -3.73
C ALA A 501 33.20 2.86 -3.39
N GLU A 502 33.04 3.20 -2.11
CA GLU A 502 32.89 4.60 -1.65
C GLU A 502 34.20 5.41 -1.83
N ALA A 503 35.38 4.77 -1.88
CA ALA A 503 36.67 5.44 -2.07
C ALA A 503 37.03 5.69 -3.54
N HIS A 504 36.59 4.85 -4.46
CA HIS A 504 36.95 4.93 -5.88
C HIS A 504 36.04 5.84 -6.72
N ASP A 505 34.81 6.11 -6.28
CA ASP A 505 33.95 7.10 -6.92
C ASP A 505 33.13 7.86 -5.88
N ALA A 506 33.50 9.13 -5.65
CA ALA A 506 32.87 9.99 -4.64
C ALA A 506 31.39 10.33 -4.94
N ASN A 507 30.85 9.89 -6.08
CA ASN A 507 29.50 10.24 -6.53
C ASN A 507 28.47 9.09 -6.50
N VAL A 508 28.89 7.83 -6.29
CA VAL A 508 27.96 6.68 -6.25
C VAL A 508 27.73 6.23 -4.81
N VAL A 509 26.47 6.21 -4.37
CA VAL A 509 26.09 5.78 -3.02
C VAL A 509 25.52 4.37 -3.03
N LEU A 510 26.14 3.47 -2.26
CA LEU A 510 25.67 2.09 -2.08
C LEU A 510 24.71 2.00 -0.90
N VAL A 511 23.46 1.61 -1.15
CA VAL A 511 22.38 1.60 -0.15
C VAL A 511 21.58 0.31 -0.18
N PRO A 512 20.86 -0.03 0.91
CA PRO A 512 19.83 -1.05 0.85
C PRO A 512 18.79 -0.69 -0.22
N SER A 513 18.35 -1.66 -1.02
CA SER A 513 17.38 -1.45 -2.11
C SER A 513 16.12 -0.71 -1.65
N GLN A 514 15.68 -0.95 -0.41
CA GLN A 514 14.49 -0.32 0.19
C GLN A 514 14.61 1.20 0.35
N ARG A 515 15.82 1.77 0.25
CA ARG A 515 16.07 3.22 0.29
C ARG A 515 16.02 3.87 -1.08
N ILE A 516 16.02 3.10 -2.16
CA ILE A 516 15.86 3.62 -3.52
C ILE A 516 14.37 3.60 -3.85
N SER A 517 13.68 4.73 -3.65
CA SER A 517 12.33 4.90 -4.18
C SER A 517 12.38 5.37 -5.62
N VAL A 518 11.46 4.86 -6.42
CA VAL A 518 11.06 5.45 -7.70
C VAL A 518 9.72 6.10 -7.45
N ASN A 519 9.67 7.43 -7.59
CA ASN A 519 8.38 8.12 -7.64
C ASN A 519 7.88 7.96 -9.09
N CYS A 520 7.02 6.98 -9.31
CA CYS A 520 6.29 6.80 -10.56
C CYS A 520 4.94 7.49 -10.49
#